data_AF-A0A538GX50-F1
#
_entry.id   AF-A0A538GX50-F1
#
_cell.length_a   1.000
_cell.length_b   1.000
_cell.length_c   1.000
_cell.angle_alpha   90.00
_cell.angle_beta   90.00
_cell.angle_gamma   90.00
#
_symmetry.space_group_name_H-M   'P 1'
#
loop_
_entity.id
_entity.type
_entity.pdbx_description
1 polymer ?
#
loop_
_entity_poly.entity_id
_entity_poly.type
_entity_poly.pdbx_seq_one_letter_code
_entity_poly.pdbx_strand_id
1 'polypeptide(L)'
;MTNPLTAEAPAAQPADDHLVPLGGGRFGVWKHVLVRSPGFPAEGVARLAAPRLARRADELAAAEDVSDDEWSSFRRSFADDLGALEGQVQEIARDGRFQAAVAWQNHHALRRGIWPLFDRTPGEDARNSKYRQREQLVTAYWQRYCVKNDSIGFFGPVGWVRLDNGSPTRLEPADRLLESAEIFFEYWAIARLAEALAAQEGMADWLAPWRAGFVRVDGDRVVLPSQTAVEVSPAVAEVLRRSDGIRPAREIAGAVVEAGLVAGADEVSAILADLRKRRWISWGLGLPLTPRPEEPLRRRLERIGDAELRDRSLAQLDRLEHARAQVAESFDDAPSLVESLDGLDETFSAITSAAPTRKSGKMYGGRTLLYTDCRRALDLELGSEIVEALAPLDLLLHSGRWLTCQVAKVLREELVALHRRLVERDGAPLSLSTLWFEALSLLHGTALSKFDRVESELRARWAQ
;
A
#
# COMPACT_ATOMS: atom_id res chain seq x y z
N MET A 1 10.60 -46.28 5.74
CA MET A 1 9.90 -45.06 5.28
C MET A 1 10.96 -44.06 4.92
N THR A 2 11.16 -43.81 3.63
CA THR A 2 12.13 -42.84 3.09
C THR A 2 11.78 -41.44 3.59
N ASN A 3 12.78 -40.69 4.07
CA ASN A 3 12.61 -39.31 4.47
C ASN A 3 12.19 -38.50 3.22
N PRO A 4 11.02 -37.86 3.19
CA PRO A 4 10.56 -37.14 2.00
C PRO A 4 11.37 -35.85 1.72
N LEU A 5 12.32 -35.47 2.60
CA LEU A 5 13.34 -34.44 2.30
C LEU A 5 14.53 -34.97 1.51
N THR A 6 14.74 -36.30 1.52
CA THR A 6 15.84 -36.96 0.81
C THR A 6 15.34 -37.82 -0.36
N ALA A 7 14.04 -37.77 -0.68
CA ALA A 7 13.49 -38.47 -1.83
C ALA A 7 13.97 -37.78 -3.11
N GLU A 8 14.62 -38.53 -4.01
CA GLU A 8 15.01 -38.03 -5.33
C GLU A 8 13.80 -37.43 -6.04
N ALA A 9 13.95 -36.16 -6.43
CA ALA A 9 12.91 -35.41 -7.09
C ALA A 9 12.70 -35.94 -8.52
N PRO A 10 11.48 -35.83 -9.06
CA PRO A 10 11.27 -36.04 -10.50
C PRO A 10 12.22 -35.13 -11.30
N ALA A 11 12.72 -35.64 -12.43
CA ALA A 11 13.67 -34.94 -13.29
C ALA A 11 13.19 -33.51 -13.62
N ALA A 12 14.12 -32.55 -13.59
CA ALA A 12 13.86 -31.16 -13.91
C ALA A 12 13.18 -31.06 -15.29
N GLN A 13 11.99 -30.45 -15.32
CA GLN A 13 11.42 -29.97 -16.58
C GLN A 13 12.28 -28.79 -17.06
N PRO A 14 12.53 -28.63 -18.37
CA PRO A 14 13.23 -27.46 -18.87
C PRO A 14 12.48 -26.22 -18.40
N ALA A 15 13.20 -25.30 -17.77
CA ALA A 15 12.62 -24.05 -17.30
C ALA A 15 11.97 -23.33 -18.48
N ASP A 16 10.72 -22.91 -18.33
CA ASP A 16 10.07 -22.04 -19.31
C ASP A 16 10.95 -20.82 -19.58
N ASP A 17 10.93 -20.29 -20.82
CA ASP A 17 11.82 -19.20 -21.24
C ASP A 17 11.67 -17.90 -20.42
N HIS A 18 10.70 -17.80 -19.53
CA HIS A 18 10.55 -16.66 -18.61
C HIS A 18 11.25 -16.85 -17.25
N LEU A 19 11.90 -17.99 -17.01
CA LEU A 19 12.51 -18.36 -15.74
C LEU A 19 14.03 -18.56 -15.84
N VAL A 20 14.71 -18.28 -14.73
CA VAL A 20 16.09 -18.67 -14.46
C VAL A 20 16.07 -19.77 -13.40
N PRO A 21 16.60 -20.98 -13.68
CA PRO A 21 16.63 -22.05 -12.69
C PRO A 21 17.55 -21.70 -11.52
N LEU A 22 17.13 -22.06 -10.31
CA LEU A 22 17.94 -21.93 -9.09
C LEU A 22 18.61 -23.27 -8.77
N GLY A 23 19.90 -23.24 -8.43
CA GLY A 23 20.62 -24.38 -7.85
C GLY A 23 20.32 -25.72 -8.53
N GLY A 24 19.71 -26.65 -7.78
CA GLY A 24 19.35 -28.00 -8.25
C GLY A 24 18.23 -28.08 -9.30
N GLY A 25 17.79 -26.95 -9.87
CA GLY A 25 16.86 -26.89 -11.00
C GLY A 25 15.40 -27.21 -10.68
N ARG A 26 15.03 -27.35 -9.40
CA ARG A 26 13.65 -27.66 -8.96
C ARG A 26 12.74 -26.43 -8.93
N PHE A 27 13.33 -25.27 -8.70
CA PHE A 27 12.64 -23.99 -8.72
C PHE A 27 13.33 -23.07 -9.73
N GLY A 28 12.55 -22.14 -10.27
CA GLY A 28 13.06 -21.04 -11.07
C GLY A 28 12.51 -19.71 -10.54
N VAL A 29 13.26 -18.65 -10.75
CA VAL A 29 12.83 -17.27 -10.50
C VAL A 29 12.53 -16.59 -11.83
N TRP A 30 11.60 -15.63 -11.84
CA TRP A 30 11.33 -14.84 -13.04
C TRP A 30 12.60 -14.12 -13.51
N LYS A 31 12.83 -14.12 -14.83
CA LYS A 31 13.92 -13.36 -15.47
C LYS A 31 13.82 -11.86 -15.19
N HIS A 32 12.61 -11.33 -15.04
CA HIS A 32 12.40 -9.93 -14.70
C HIS A 32 12.30 -9.77 -13.20
N VAL A 33 13.21 -8.96 -12.64
CA VAL A 33 13.26 -8.69 -11.20
C VAL A 33 13.27 -7.19 -10.94
N LEU A 34 12.86 -6.84 -9.74
CA LEU A 34 12.70 -5.48 -9.29
C LEU A 34 13.88 -5.09 -8.40
N VAL A 35 14.61 -4.05 -8.77
CA VAL A 35 15.69 -3.45 -7.98
C VAL A 35 15.19 -2.16 -7.35
N ARG A 36 15.36 -2.04 -6.03
CA ARG A 36 15.04 -0.82 -5.28
C ARG A 36 16.34 -0.14 -4.87
N SER A 37 16.41 1.16 -5.08
CA SER A 37 17.59 1.97 -4.75
C SER A 37 17.19 3.18 -3.92
N PRO A 38 18.09 3.75 -3.10
CA PRO A 38 17.86 5.07 -2.55
C PRO A 38 17.99 6.10 -3.67
N GLY A 39 17.27 7.22 -3.56
CA GLY A 39 17.46 8.29 -4.54
C GLY A 39 18.68 9.14 -4.25
N PHE A 40 19.18 9.17 -3.02
CA PHE A 40 20.37 9.95 -2.67
C PHE A 40 21.60 9.03 -2.52
N PRO A 41 22.81 9.55 -2.78
CA PRO A 41 24.03 8.77 -2.63
C PRO A 41 24.23 8.29 -1.19
N ALA A 42 24.62 7.03 -1.01
CA ALA A 42 24.86 6.46 0.33
C ALA A 42 25.98 7.21 1.09
N GLU A 43 26.99 7.71 0.38
CA GLU A 43 28.06 8.55 0.91
C GLU A 43 27.55 9.84 1.57
N GLY A 44 26.33 10.28 1.22
CA GLY A 44 25.70 11.46 1.81
C GLY A 44 25.62 11.37 3.33
N VAL A 45 25.48 10.18 3.92
CA VAL A 45 25.44 9.99 5.37
C VAL A 45 26.75 10.41 6.05
N ALA A 46 27.89 10.32 5.34
CA ALA A 46 29.19 10.71 5.87
C ALA A 46 29.29 12.22 6.15
N ARG A 47 28.42 13.04 5.55
CA ARG A 47 28.31 14.49 5.86
C ARG A 47 27.94 14.78 7.31
N LEU A 48 27.29 13.81 7.98
CA LEU A 48 26.87 13.92 9.37
C LEU A 48 27.78 13.13 10.33
N ALA A 49 28.99 12.77 9.87
CA ALA A 49 29.96 12.02 10.67
C ALA A 49 31.11 12.92 11.13
N ALA A 50 31.64 12.64 12.34
CA ALA A 50 32.84 13.27 12.89
C ALA A 50 33.90 12.19 13.22
N PRO A 51 34.55 11.58 12.22
CA PRO A 51 35.42 10.40 12.43
C PRO A 51 36.67 10.70 13.25
N ARG A 52 37.14 11.95 13.27
CA ARG A 52 38.26 12.37 14.13
C ARG A 52 37.83 12.45 15.60
N LEU A 53 36.67 13.07 15.86
CA LEU A 53 36.08 13.13 17.19
C LEU A 53 35.72 11.75 17.73
N ALA A 54 35.17 10.87 16.89
CA ALA A 54 34.86 9.49 17.25
C ALA A 54 36.11 8.73 17.70
N ARG A 55 37.19 8.75 16.90
CA ARG A 55 38.48 8.14 17.31
C ARG A 55 39.00 8.70 18.62
N ARG A 56 38.94 10.03 18.80
CA ARG A 56 39.39 10.65 20.04
C ARG A 56 38.54 10.24 21.25
N ALA A 57 37.23 10.03 21.05
CA ALA A 57 36.35 9.49 22.09
C ALA A 57 36.72 8.04 22.43
N ASP A 58 37.03 7.20 21.43
CA ASP A 58 37.48 5.82 21.63
C ASP A 58 38.82 5.76 22.37
N GLU A 59 39.77 6.64 22.01
CA GLU A 59 41.08 6.77 22.68
C GLU A 59 40.91 7.14 24.16
N LEU A 60 40.05 8.12 24.47
CA LEU A 60 39.77 8.51 25.86
C LEU A 60 39.01 7.43 26.63
N ALA A 61 38.11 6.71 25.98
CA ALA A 61 37.37 5.61 26.61
C ALA A 61 38.27 4.40 26.91
N ALA A 62 39.36 4.22 26.16
CA ALA A 62 40.33 3.15 26.34
C ALA A 62 41.48 3.51 27.31
N ALA A 63 41.64 4.78 27.68
CA ALA A 63 42.69 5.23 28.59
C ALA A 63 42.38 4.84 30.05
N GLU A 64 43.39 4.38 30.79
CA GLU A 64 43.24 3.99 32.21
C GLU A 64 43.04 5.21 33.12
N ASP A 65 43.74 6.32 32.83
CA ASP A 65 43.59 7.62 33.49
C ASP A 65 43.46 8.72 32.43
N VAL A 66 42.44 9.55 32.54
CA VAL A 66 42.21 10.72 31.66
C VAL A 66 42.38 11.98 32.48
N SER A 67 43.30 12.85 32.07
CA SER A 67 43.52 14.13 32.73
C SER A 67 42.39 15.14 32.46
N ASP A 68 42.20 16.09 33.39
CA ASP A 68 41.26 17.20 33.22
C ASP A 68 41.56 18.04 31.95
N ASP A 69 42.84 18.15 31.57
CA ASP A 69 43.26 18.87 30.38
C ASP A 69 42.88 18.14 29.08
N GLU A 70 43.05 16.82 29.03
CA GLU A 70 42.62 15.98 27.91
C GLU A 70 41.10 16.02 27.73
N TRP A 71 40.37 15.92 28.84
CA TRP A 71 38.93 16.02 28.85
C TRP A 71 38.43 17.40 28.43
N SER A 72 39.07 18.47 28.90
CA SER A 72 38.76 19.85 28.48
C SER A 72 39.07 20.09 27.01
N SER A 73 40.15 19.50 26.50
CA SER A 73 40.54 19.55 25.09
C SER A 73 39.56 18.78 24.19
N PHE A 74 39.06 17.63 24.64
CA PHE A 74 37.98 16.90 23.98
C PHE A 74 36.68 17.70 23.97
N ARG A 75 36.27 18.31 25.09
CA ARG A 75 35.06 19.14 25.16
C ARG A 75 35.09 20.33 24.17
N ARG A 76 36.25 20.97 23.98
CA ARG A 76 36.42 22.01 22.96
C ARG A 76 36.25 21.44 21.55
N SER A 77 36.96 20.35 21.25
CA SER A 77 36.85 19.67 19.93
C SER A 77 35.42 19.21 19.64
N PHE A 78 34.70 18.72 20.65
CA PHE A 78 33.30 18.34 20.55
C PHE A 78 32.40 19.52 20.24
N ALA A 79 32.61 20.67 20.91
CA ALA A 79 31.83 21.88 20.66
C ALA A 79 32.07 22.42 19.24
N ASP A 80 33.32 22.41 18.76
CA ASP A 80 33.69 22.85 17.42
C ASP A 80 33.05 21.95 16.34
N ASP A 81 33.21 20.63 16.44
CA ASP A 81 32.61 19.67 15.50
C ASP A 81 31.07 19.70 15.54
N LEU A 82 30.48 19.96 16.71
CA LEU A 82 29.03 20.12 16.85
C LEU A 82 28.52 21.34 16.09
N GLY A 83 29.22 22.48 16.15
CA GLY A 83 28.88 23.67 15.36
C GLY A 83 29.03 23.44 13.86
N ALA A 84 30.09 22.73 13.44
CA ALA A 84 30.29 22.35 12.05
C ALA A 84 29.17 21.41 11.53
N LEU A 85 28.77 20.42 12.33
CA LEU A 85 27.67 19.49 12.00
C LEU A 85 26.31 20.20 11.95
N GLU A 86 26.07 21.19 12.81
CA GLU A 86 24.88 22.04 12.74
C GLU A 86 24.82 22.77 11.38
N GLY A 87 25.96 23.33 10.94
CA GLY A 87 26.10 23.93 9.61
C GLY A 87 25.78 22.93 8.49
N GLN A 88 26.30 21.70 8.57
CA GLN A 88 26.01 20.64 7.60
C GLN A 88 24.52 20.24 7.58
N VAL A 89 23.86 20.17 8.74
CA VAL A 89 22.42 19.90 8.82
C VAL A 89 21.63 21.00 8.13
N GLN A 90 21.98 22.28 8.33
CA GLN A 90 21.32 23.36 7.62
C GLN A 90 21.60 23.35 6.11
N GLU A 91 22.82 23.00 5.70
CA GLU A 91 23.17 22.87 4.27
C GLU A 91 22.34 21.76 3.59
N ILE A 92 22.21 20.59 4.22
CA ILE A 92 21.31 19.52 3.77
C ILE A 92 19.86 20.01 3.74
N ALA A 93 19.41 20.73 4.77
CA ALA A 93 18.07 21.27 4.81
C ALA A 93 17.78 22.28 3.69
N ARG A 94 18.81 23.00 3.19
CA ARG A 94 18.71 23.94 2.07
C ARG A 94 18.79 23.26 0.69
N ASP A 95 19.20 22.00 0.61
CA ASP A 95 19.27 21.26 -0.66
C ASP A 95 17.86 21.12 -1.26
N GLY A 96 17.67 21.64 -2.48
CA GLY A 96 16.36 21.69 -3.13
C GLY A 96 15.75 20.30 -3.35
N ARG A 97 16.60 19.32 -3.68
CA ARG A 97 16.16 17.95 -3.92
C ARG A 97 15.76 17.24 -2.62
N PHE A 98 16.48 17.48 -1.53
CA PHE A 98 16.08 17.05 -0.18
C PHE A 98 14.73 17.66 0.21
N GLN A 99 14.55 18.97 0.02
CA GLN A 99 13.29 19.63 0.31
C GLN A 99 12.15 19.05 -0.52
N ALA A 100 12.34 18.84 -1.83
CA ALA A 100 11.33 18.22 -2.69
C ALA A 100 10.96 16.80 -2.21
N ALA A 101 11.94 15.99 -1.80
CA ALA A 101 11.68 14.66 -1.23
C ALA A 101 10.85 14.72 0.06
N VAL A 102 11.19 15.63 0.97
CA VAL A 102 10.40 15.84 2.20
C VAL A 102 9.01 16.38 1.86
N ALA A 103 8.86 17.27 0.89
CA ALA A 103 7.57 17.82 0.48
C ALA A 103 6.63 16.73 -0.02
N TRP A 104 7.10 15.88 -0.94
CA TRP A 104 6.35 14.71 -1.42
C TRP A 104 5.94 13.75 -0.30
N GLN A 105 6.81 13.54 0.69
CA GLN A 105 6.51 12.63 1.79
C GLN A 105 5.62 13.26 2.87
N ASN A 106 5.81 14.55 3.16
CA ASN A 106 5.18 15.31 4.24
C ASN A 106 5.47 16.83 4.11
N HIS A 107 4.80 17.51 3.18
CA HIS A 107 4.92 18.95 2.95
C HIS A 107 4.70 19.80 4.22
N HIS A 108 3.84 19.35 5.15
CA HIS A 108 3.69 20.00 6.44
C HIS A 108 4.94 19.93 7.35
N ALA A 109 5.72 18.83 7.29
CA ALA A 109 6.97 18.70 8.05
C ALA A 109 8.08 19.59 7.49
N LEU A 110 8.13 19.76 6.17
CA LEU A 110 9.04 20.72 5.54
C LEU A 110 8.73 22.14 6.05
N ARG A 111 7.47 22.58 5.89
CA ARG A 111 7.03 23.93 6.26
C ARG A 111 7.18 24.24 7.76
N ARG A 112 6.71 23.33 8.64
CA ARG A 112 6.66 23.59 10.10
C ARG A 112 7.89 23.11 10.87
N GLY A 113 8.59 22.12 10.33
CA GLY A 113 9.70 21.43 10.99
C GLY A 113 11.07 21.86 10.49
N ILE A 114 11.24 22.08 9.18
CA ILE A 114 12.57 22.27 8.57
C ILE A 114 12.84 23.73 8.25
N TRP A 115 11.96 24.45 7.55
CA TRP A 115 12.19 25.86 7.20
C TRP A 115 12.53 26.77 8.38
N PRO A 116 11.94 26.60 9.59
CA PRO A 116 12.34 27.38 10.77
C PRO A 116 13.75 27.12 11.30
N LEU A 117 14.55 26.25 10.65
CA LEU A 117 16.00 26.14 10.89
C LEU A 117 16.75 27.32 10.27
N PHE A 118 16.22 27.94 9.22
CA PHE A 118 16.93 28.99 8.47
C PHE A 118 16.94 30.34 9.17
N ASP A 119 16.09 30.52 10.19
CA ASP A 119 16.03 31.74 11.01
C ASP A 119 17.20 31.86 12.00
N ARG A 120 18.18 30.95 11.97
CA ARG A 120 19.23 30.82 12.98
C ARG A 120 20.62 30.61 12.38
N THR A 121 21.63 31.11 13.08
CA THR A 121 23.04 30.97 12.69
C THR A 121 23.69 29.81 13.46
N PRO A 122 24.22 28.79 12.76
CA PRO A 122 24.93 27.67 13.39
C PRO A 122 26.09 28.11 14.28
N GLY A 123 26.24 27.49 15.45
CA GLY A 123 27.35 27.75 16.37
C GLY A 123 27.27 29.08 17.15
N GLU A 124 26.42 30.02 16.76
CA GLU A 124 26.23 31.30 17.47
C GLU A 124 25.01 31.28 18.40
N ASP A 125 23.89 30.74 17.93
CA ASP A 125 22.64 30.76 18.70
C ASP A 125 22.53 29.55 19.66
N ALA A 126 22.11 29.79 20.91
CA ALA A 126 21.95 28.71 21.90
C ALA A 126 20.90 27.64 21.52
N ARG A 127 21.31 26.37 21.42
CA ARG A 127 20.43 25.27 20.97
C ARG A 127 19.40 24.87 22.04
N ASN A 128 18.15 25.28 21.84
CA ASN A 128 17.03 24.81 22.67
C ASN A 128 16.51 23.42 22.23
N SER A 129 15.65 22.82 23.05
CA SER A 129 15.09 21.48 22.79
C SER A 129 14.37 21.40 21.43
N LYS A 130 13.59 22.42 21.08
CA LYS A 130 12.81 22.46 19.84
C LYS A 130 13.72 22.48 18.60
N TYR A 131 14.82 23.22 18.65
CA TYR A 131 15.78 23.26 17.55
C TYR A 131 16.48 21.92 17.35
N ARG A 132 16.89 21.26 18.44
CA ARG A 132 17.47 19.91 18.38
C ARG A 132 16.52 18.90 17.73
N GLN A 133 15.22 19.00 18.01
CA GLN A 133 14.21 18.15 17.36
C GLN A 133 14.12 18.38 15.85
N ARG A 134 14.31 19.63 15.39
CA ARG A 134 14.33 19.96 13.96
C ARG A 134 15.58 19.43 13.27
N GLU A 135 16.75 19.53 13.91
CA GLU A 135 17.99 18.93 13.39
C GLU A 135 17.88 17.40 13.30
N GLN A 136 17.31 16.76 14.32
CA GLN A 136 17.02 15.32 14.32
C GLN A 136 16.06 14.93 13.19
N LEU A 137 15.04 15.75 12.92
CA LEU A 137 14.12 15.53 11.81
C LEU A 137 14.85 15.51 10.47
N VAL A 138 15.70 16.50 10.20
CA VAL A 138 16.51 16.56 8.96
C VAL A 138 17.43 15.35 8.86
N THR A 139 18.13 15.02 9.96
CA THR A 139 19.05 13.87 10.03
C THR A 139 18.34 12.55 9.72
N ALA A 140 17.16 12.34 10.31
CA ALA A 140 16.37 11.12 10.10
C ALA A 140 15.89 10.99 8.64
N TYR A 141 15.44 12.08 8.02
CA TYR A 141 15.09 12.08 6.59
C TYR A 141 16.31 11.83 5.71
N TRP A 142 17.43 12.52 5.97
CA TRP A 142 18.65 12.40 5.20
C TRP A 142 19.20 10.97 5.20
N GLN A 143 19.34 10.37 6.38
CA GLN A 143 19.77 8.98 6.52
C GLN A 143 18.83 8.03 5.77
N ARG A 144 17.52 8.18 5.96
CA ARG A 144 16.52 7.37 5.26
C ARG A 144 16.69 7.47 3.73
N TYR A 145 16.85 8.67 3.19
CA TYR A 145 16.94 8.89 1.76
C TYR A 145 18.25 8.44 1.12
N CYS A 146 19.33 8.35 1.91
CA CYS A 146 20.63 7.90 1.43
C CYS A 146 20.81 6.37 1.50
N VAL A 147 20.25 5.69 2.50
CA VAL A 147 20.58 4.27 2.76
C VAL A 147 19.40 3.32 2.81
N LYS A 148 18.16 3.83 2.76
CA LYS A 148 16.97 2.96 2.79
C LYS A 148 16.36 2.79 1.41
N ASN A 149 16.30 1.54 0.94
CA ASN A 149 15.74 1.16 -0.37
C ASN A 149 14.21 0.98 -0.30
N ASP A 150 13.51 1.94 0.30
CA ASP A 150 12.04 1.96 0.28
C ASP A 150 11.55 2.42 -1.11
N SER A 151 10.41 1.91 -1.56
CA SER A 151 9.77 2.38 -2.80
C SER A 151 8.94 3.62 -2.52
N ILE A 152 9.50 4.82 -2.79
CA ILE A 152 8.87 6.10 -2.45
C ILE A 152 9.35 7.24 -3.35
N GLY A 153 8.70 7.42 -4.50
CA GLY A 153 9.03 8.47 -5.46
C GLY A 153 10.49 8.45 -5.93
N PHE A 154 11.01 9.61 -6.33
CA PHE A 154 12.38 9.71 -6.86
C PHE A 154 13.47 9.48 -5.81
N PHE A 155 13.12 9.53 -4.53
CA PHE A 155 14.01 9.29 -3.40
C PHE A 155 14.00 7.84 -2.92
N GLY A 156 13.24 7.00 -3.62
CA GLY A 156 13.25 5.55 -3.54
C GLY A 156 12.74 4.91 -4.83
N PRO A 157 13.40 5.16 -5.99
CA PRO A 157 12.88 4.73 -7.29
C PRO A 157 13.12 3.24 -7.54
N VAL A 158 12.33 2.69 -8.44
CA VAL A 158 12.29 1.27 -8.78
C VAL A 158 12.84 1.03 -10.18
N GLY A 159 13.80 0.12 -10.32
CA GLY A 159 14.31 -0.37 -11.60
C GLY A 159 13.75 -1.76 -11.92
N TRP A 160 13.35 -1.97 -13.17
CA TRP A 160 13.07 -3.30 -13.71
C TRP A 160 14.31 -3.78 -14.46
N VAL A 161 14.85 -4.91 -14.05
CA VAL A 161 16.11 -5.45 -14.58
C VAL A 161 15.94 -6.91 -14.94
N ARG A 162 16.90 -7.43 -15.71
CA ARG A 162 16.92 -8.82 -16.10
C ARG A 162 17.93 -9.61 -15.27
N LEU A 163 17.57 -10.83 -14.93
CA LEU A 163 18.45 -11.85 -14.37
C LEU A 163 18.90 -12.76 -15.53
N ASP A 164 20.20 -12.99 -15.62
CA ASP A 164 20.81 -13.88 -16.60
C ASP A 164 21.81 -14.81 -15.89
N ASN A 165 21.73 -16.11 -16.16
CA ASN A 165 22.67 -17.09 -15.64
C ASN A 165 23.81 -17.40 -16.63
N GLY A 166 23.75 -16.87 -17.85
CA GLY A 166 24.74 -17.11 -18.90
C GLY A 166 25.88 -16.09 -18.93
N SER A 167 25.75 -14.97 -18.23
CA SER A 167 26.70 -13.85 -18.26
C SER A 167 26.93 -13.28 -16.85
N PRO A 168 28.09 -12.65 -16.58
CA PRO A 168 28.31 -11.90 -15.34
C PRO A 168 27.44 -10.64 -15.23
N THR A 169 27.28 -10.09 -14.02
CA THR A 169 26.51 -8.84 -13.82
C THR A 169 27.15 -7.70 -14.61
N ARG A 170 26.31 -6.96 -15.33
CA ARG A 170 26.69 -5.74 -16.03
C ARG A 170 25.87 -4.58 -15.50
N LEU A 171 26.55 -3.49 -15.16
CA LEU A 171 25.93 -2.22 -14.81
C LEU A 171 26.49 -1.13 -15.73
N GLU A 172 25.63 -0.45 -16.46
CA GLU A 172 25.94 0.80 -17.12
C GLU A 172 25.20 1.95 -16.41
N PRO A 173 25.93 2.89 -15.78
CA PRO A 173 25.34 4.05 -15.15
C PRO A 173 24.59 4.92 -16.17
N ALA A 174 23.40 5.38 -15.81
CA ALA A 174 22.69 6.40 -16.57
C ALA A 174 23.05 7.80 -16.06
N ASP A 175 23.13 8.77 -16.98
CA ASP A 175 23.39 10.19 -16.66
C ASP A 175 22.19 10.91 -16.00
N ARG A 176 21.09 10.18 -15.77
CA ARG A 176 19.87 10.67 -15.13
C ARG A 176 19.44 9.70 -14.04
N LEU A 177 18.73 10.20 -13.03
CA LEU A 177 18.21 9.36 -11.95
C LEU A 177 16.99 8.55 -12.39
N LEU A 178 16.06 9.19 -13.08
CA LEU A 178 14.76 8.64 -13.41
C LEU A 178 14.61 8.46 -14.91
N GLU A 179 13.94 7.38 -15.27
CA GLU A 179 13.46 7.14 -16.63
C GLU A 179 12.05 7.72 -16.81
N SER A 180 11.22 7.61 -15.77
CA SER A 180 9.89 8.20 -15.73
C SER A 180 9.45 8.44 -14.29
N ALA A 181 8.53 9.38 -14.11
CA ALA A 181 7.83 9.62 -12.86
C ALA A 181 6.35 9.83 -13.17
N GLU A 182 5.49 9.14 -12.42
CA GLU A 182 4.04 9.27 -12.54
C GLU A 182 3.43 9.64 -11.18
N ILE A 183 2.42 10.50 -11.22
CA ILE A 183 1.69 10.96 -10.04
C ILE A 183 0.26 10.41 -10.11
N PHE A 184 -0.11 9.66 -9.08
CA PHE A 184 -1.41 9.02 -8.94
C PHE A 184 -2.13 9.56 -7.71
N PHE A 185 -3.46 9.55 -7.77
CA PHE A 185 -4.24 9.66 -6.55
C PHE A 185 -4.13 8.37 -5.74
N GLU A 186 -4.00 8.54 -4.43
CA GLU A 186 -4.26 7.45 -3.52
C GLU A 186 -5.72 7.00 -3.64
N TYR A 187 -5.96 5.68 -3.74
CA TYR A 187 -7.31 5.14 -3.95
C TYR A 187 -8.33 5.67 -2.94
N TRP A 188 -7.90 5.87 -1.70
CA TRP A 188 -8.78 6.35 -0.65
C TRP A 188 -9.24 7.79 -0.86
N ALA A 189 -8.43 8.64 -1.48
CA ALA A 189 -8.80 10.02 -1.76
C ALA A 189 -9.97 10.04 -2.75
N ILE A 190 -9.86 9.27 -3.84
CA ILE A 190 -10.95 9.16 -4.82
C ILE A 190 -12.15 8.41 -4.26
N ALA A 191 -11.96 7.41 -3.40
CA ALA A 191 -13.07 6.76 -2.71
C ALA A 191 -13.84 7.73 -1.79
N ARG A 192 -13.14 8.64 -1.09
CA ARG A 192 -13.79 9.70 -0.28
C ARG A 192 -14.51 10.74 -1.14
N LEU A 193 -13.90 11.13 -2.27
CA LEU A 193 -14.58 11.97 -3.27
C LEU A 193 -15.87 11.30 -3.76
N ALA A 194 -15.80 10.03 -4.13
CA ALA A 194 -16.94 9.25 -4.59
C ALA A 194 -18.05 9.14 -3.52
N GLU A 195 -17.69 9.03 -2.24
CA GLU A 195 -18.66 9.08 -1.12
C GLU A 195 -19.33 10.46 -1.00
N ALA A 196 -18.58 11.55 -1.11
CA ALA A 196 -19.13 12.90 -1.07
C ALA A 196 -20.07 13.18 -2.26
N LEU A 197 -19.65 12.77 -3.47
CA LEU A 197 -20.46 12.85 -4.68
C LEU A 197 -21.74 12.00 -4.57
N ALA A 198 -21.63 10.77 -4.05
CA ALA A 198 -22.77 9.88 -3.85
C ALA A 198 -23.81 10.43 -2.85
N ALA A 199 -23.42 11.38 -1.99
CA ALA A 199 -24.30 12.01 -1.01
C ALA A 199 -25.00 13.27 -1.54
N GLN A 200 -24.69 13.74 -2.76
CA GLN A 200 -25.37 14.89 -3.36
C GLN A 200 -26.86 14.60 -3.60
N GLU A 201 -27.68 15.64 -3.44
CA GLU A 201 -29.09 15.58 -3.76
C GLU A 201 -29.31 15.19 -5.23
N GLY A 202 -30.27 14.30 -5.47
CA GLY A 202 -30.55 13.72 -6.80
C GLY A 202 -29.61 12.59 -7.24
N MET A 203 -28.48 12.37 -6.55
CA MET A 203 -27.49 11.36 -6.98
C MET A 203 -28.01 9.93 -6.81
N ALA A 204 -28.80 9.67 -5.78
CA ALA A 204 -29.27 8.33 -5.40
C ALA A 204 -29.89 7.54 -6.58
N ASP A 205 -30.65 8.24 -7.43
CA ASP A 205 -31.33 7.67 -8.60
C ASP A 205 -30.36 7.15 -9.67
N TRP A 206 -29.17 7.75 -9.75
CA TRP A 206 -28.14 7.43 -10.73
C TRP A 206 -27.12 6.40 -10.22
N LEU A 207 -27.13 6.09 -8.92
CA LEU A 207 -26.25 5.10 -8.32
C LEU A 207 -26.73 3.69 -8.66
N ALA A 208 -25.81 2.82 -9.07
CA ALA A 208 -26.08 1.42 -9.33
C ALA A 208 -25.87 0.58 -8.06
N PRO A 209 -26.94 0.11 -7.39
CA PRO A 209 -26.80 -0.76 -6.23
C PRO A 209 -26.23 -2.12 -6.65
N TRP A 210 -25.32 -2.68 -5.86
CA TRP A 210 -24.82 -4.04 -6.05
C TRP A 210 -25.05 -4.91 -4.83
N ARG A 211 -25.58 -6.11 -5.07
CA ARG A 211 -25.84 -7.10 -4.04
C ARG A 211 -24.54 -7.65 -3.45
N ALA A 212 -24.52 -7.82 -2.14
CA ALA A 212 -23.40 -8.49 -1.47
C ALA A 212 -23.30 -9.95 -1.95
N GLY A 213 -22.08 -10.42 -2.24
CA GLY A 213 -21.87 -11.72 -2.91
C GLY A 213 -22.38 -12.94 -2.13
N PHE A 214 -22.63 -12.81 -0.82
CA PHE A 214 -23.20 -13.86 0.02
C PHE A 214 -24.73 -13.80 0.14
N VAL A 215 -25.38 -12.79 -0.42
CA VAL A 215 -26.85 -12.66 -0.42
C VAL A 215 -27.40 -13.36 -1.65
N ARG A 216 -28.07 -14.49 -1.44
CA ARG A 216 -28.76 -15.25 -2.50
C ARG A 216 -30.25 -14.92 -2.47
N VAL A 217 -30.84 -14.78 -3.66
CA VAL A 217 -32.29 -14.62 -3.83
C VAL A 217 -32.83 -15.88 -4.50
N ASP A 218 -33.89 -16.45 -3.93
CA ASP A 218 -34.53 -17.70 -4.33
C ASP A 218 -36.05 -17.52 -4.35
N GLY A 219 -36.61 -17.23 -5.52
CA GLY A 219 -37.97 -16.70 -5.60
C GLY A 219 -38.11 -15.42 -4.77
N ASP A 220 -39.03 -15.45 -3.80
CA ASP A 220 -39.28 -14.36 -2.84
C ASP A 220 -38.61 -14.61 -1.47
N ARG A 221 -37.59 -15.48 -1.44
CA ARG A 221 -36.80 -15.78 -0.24
C ARG A 221 -35.39 -15.24 -0.40
N VAL A 222 -34.87 -14.63 0.65
CA VAL A 222 -33.46 -14.25 0.76
C VAL A 222 -32.74 -15.24 1.64
N VAL A 223 -31.65 -15.80 1.13
CA VAL A 223 -30.83 -16.80 1.82
C VAL A 223 -29.48 -16.18 2.16
N LEU A 224 -29.20 -16.12 3.46
CA LEU A 224 -27.94 -15.66 4.02
C LEU A 224 -27.11 -16.85 4.53
N PRO A 225 -25.78 -16.73 4.62
CA PRO A 225 -24.93 -17.81 5.14
C PRO A 225 -25.34 -18.20 6.56
N SER A 226 -25.54 -19.50 6.78
CA SER A 226 -25.85 -20.09 8.09
C SER A 226 -27.09 -19.53 8.79
N GLN A 227 -28.05 -19.00 8.02
CA GLN A 227 -29.31 -18.46 8.55
C GLN A 227 -30.50 -19.06 7.83
N THR A 228 -31.64 -19.09 8.52
CA THR A 228 -32.92 -19.46 7.91
C THR A 228 -33.27 -18.46 6.80
N ALA A 229 -33.79 -18.98 5.68
CA ALA A 229 -34.26 -18.16 4.58
C ALA A 229 -35.35 -17.19 5.07
N VAL A 230 -35.23 -15.92 4.67
CA VAL A 230 -36.15 -14.85 5.05
C VAL A 230 -37.11 -14.61 3.89
N GLU A 231 -38.41 -14.77 4.13
CA GLU A 231 -39.44 -14.33 3.17
C GLU A 231 -39.39 -12.81 3.03
N VAL A 232 -39.40 -12.33 1.80
CA VAL A 232 -39.46 -10.91 1.45
C VAL A 232 -40.62 -10.68 0.49
N SER A 233 -41.03 -9.43 0.30
CA SER A 233 -42.04 -9.14 -0.71
C SER A 233 -41.46 -9.38 -2.13
N PRO A 234 -42.33 -9.66 -3.13
CA PRO A 234 -41.89 -9.78 -4.53
C PRO A 234 -41.13 -8.55 -5.03
N ALA A 235 -41.52 -7.36 -4.58
CA ALA A 235 -40.82 -6.11 -4.86
C ALA A 235 -39.37 -6.11 -4.32
N VAL A 236 -39.17 -6.52 -3.06
CA VAL A 236 -37.82 -6.59 -2.45
C VAL A 236 -36.95 -7.62 -3.17
N ALA A 237 -37.51 -8.78 -3.51
CA ALA A 237 -36.79 -9.82 -4.25
C ALA A 237 -36.37 -9.34 -5.64
N GLU A 238 -37.25 -8.61 -6.35
CA GLU A 238 -36.96 -8.07 -7.67
C GLU A 238 -35.89 -6.97 -7.62
N VAL A 239 -35.96 -6.06 -6.64
CA VAL A 239 -34.93 -5.04 -6.42
C VAL A 239 -33.58 -5.69 -6.14
N LEU A 240 -33.52 -6.73 -5.29
CA LEU A 240 -32.29 -7.47 -5.02
C LEU A 240 -31.76 -8.19 -6.26
N ARG A 241 -32.62 -8.76 -7.11
CA ARG A 241 -32.21 -9.41 -8.36
C ARG A 241 -31.56 -8.44 -9.33
N ARG A 242 -32.13 -7.23 -9.44
CA ARG A 242 -31.65 -6.18 -10.36
C ARG A 242 -30.46 -5.37 -9.84
N SER A 243 -30.15 -5.47 -8.54
CA SER A 243 -28.99 -4.82 -7.90
C SER A 243 -27.68 -5.51 -8.29
N ASP A 244 -27.20 -5.29 -9.51
CA ASP A 244 -26.01 -5.91 -10.09
C ASP A 244 -24.78 -5.00 -10.14
N GLY A 245 -24.89 -3.75 -9.67
CA GLY A 245 -23.83 -2.76 -9.73
C GLY A 245 -23.63 -2.10 -11.10
N ILE A 246 -24.49 -2.40 -12.06
CA ILE A 246 -24.47 -1.85 -13.41
C ILE A 246 -25.69 -0.94 -13.63
N ARG A 247 -26.90 -1.40 -13.28
CA ARG A 247 -28.15 -0.65 -13.49
C ARG A 247 -28.35 0.44 -12.42
N PRO A 248 -28.56 1.71 -12.80
CA PRO A 248 -28.95 2.78 -11.88
C PRO A 248 -30.27 2.50 -11.15
N ALA A 249 -30.42 3.02 -9.94
CA ALA A 249 -31.63 2.89 -9.13
C ALA A 249 -32.92 3.31 -9.87
N ARG A 250 -32.86 4.36 -10.71
CA ARG A 250 -33.99 4.79 -11.55
C ARG A 250 -34.46 3.74 -12.55
N GLU A 251 -33.54 2.99 -13.16
CA GLU A 251 -33.89 1.93 -14.12
C GLU A 251 -34.50 0.73 -13.40
N ILE A 252 -33.98 0.42 -12.21
CA ILE A 252 -34.57 -0.59 -11.33
C ILE A 252 -35.97 -0.16 -10.92
N ALA A 253 -36.16 1.11 -10.53
CA ALA A 253 -37.46 1.65 -10.15
C ALA A 253 -38.47 1.57 -11.29
N GLY A 254 -38.10 2.02 -12.50
CA GLY A 254 -38.95 1.95 -13.68
C GLY A 254 -39.41 0.51 -13.97
N ALA A 255 -38.50 -0.46 -13.94
CA ALA A 255 -38.84 -1.85 -14.22
C ALA A 255 -39.71 -2.50 -13.14
N VAL A 256 -39.52 -2.15 -11.86
CA VAL A 256 -40.32 -2.69 -10.74
C VAL A 256 -41.73 -2.08 -10.73
N VAL A 257 -41.86 -0.80 -11.09
CA VAL A 257 -43.16 -0.12 -11.29
C VAL A 257 -43.89 -0.70 -12.50
N GLU A 258 -43.21 -0.88 -13.64
CA GLU A 258 -43.79 -1.48 -14.86
C GLU A 258 -44.30 -2.90 -14.61
N ALA A 259 -43.61 -3.66 -13.76
CA ALA A 259 -44.05 -4.99 -13.32
C ALA A 259 -45.24 -4.97 -12.35
N GLY A 260 -45.73 -3.79 -11.94
CA GLY A 260 -46.86 -3.64 -11.01
C GLY A 260 -46.57 -4.08 -9.58
N LEU A 261 -45.30 -4.19 -9.19
CA LEU A 261 -44.88 -4.68 -7.87
C LEU A 261 -44.93 -3.59 -6.78
N VAL A 262 -44.93 -2.32 -7.19
CA VAL A 262 -45.00 -1.11 -6.34
C VAL A 262 -45.77 -0.02 -7.09
N ALA A 263 -46.32 0.97 -6.37
CA ALA A 263 -47.09 2.05 -7.00
C ALA A 263 -46.21 3.17 -7.58
N GLY A 264 -44.98 3.34 -7.07
CA GLY A 264 -44.08 4.40 -7.54
C GLY A 264 -42.61 4.18 -7.19
N ALA A 265 -41.75 5.03 -7.75
CA ALA A 265 -40.30 4.95 -7.58
C ALA A 265 -39.84 5.17 -6.11
N ASP A 266 -40.58 5.97 -5.33
CA ASP A 266 -40.26 6.25 -3.93
C ASP A 266 -40.25 4.98 -3.07
N GLU A 267 -41.14 4.02 -3.35
CA GLU A 267 -41.15 2.72 -2.68
C GLU A 267 -39.88 1.92 -2.97
N VAL A 268 -39.37 1.98 -4.20
CA VAL A 268 -38.12 1.32 -4.59
C VAL A 268 -36.93 1.96 -3.89
N SER A 269 -36.90 3.28 -3.80
CA SER A 269 -35.87 4.02 -3.04
C SER A 269 -35.88 3.65 -1.56
N ALA A 270 -37.07 3.49 -0.95
CA ALA A 270 -37.20 3.02 0.42
C ALA A 270 -36.70 1.56 0.60
N ILE A 271 -37.00 0.67 -0.35
CA ILE A 271 -36.47 -0.71 -0.37
C ILE A 271 -34.94 -0.69 -0.44
N LEU A 272 -34.35 0.07 -1.37
CA LEU A 272 -32.89 0.18 -1.51
C LEU A 272 -32.24 0.71 -0.23
N ALA A 273 -32.85 1.71 0.41
CA ALA A 273 -32.37 2.24 1.69
C ALA A 273 -32.39 1.19 2.81
N ASP A 274 -33.46 0.40 2.93
CA ASP A 274 -33.54 -0.69 3.92
C ASP A 274 -32.52 -1.80 3.63
N LEU A 275 -32.40 -2.22 2.37
CA LEU A 275 -31.42 -3.23 1.95
C LEU A 275 -29.98 -2.80 2.23
N ARG A 276 -29.66 -1.52 2.01
CA ARG A 276 -28.36 -0.93 2.36
C ARG A 276 -28.15 -0.96 3.87
N LYS A 277 -29.17 -0.60 4.67
CA LYS A 277 -29.11 -0.64 6.14
C LYS A 277 -28.83 -2.05 6.66
N ARG A 278 -29.43 -3.08 6.04
CA ARG A 278 -29.19 -4.50 6.32
C ARG A 278 -27.83 -5.01 5.81
N ARG A 279 -27.08 -4.20 5.05
CA ARG A 279 -25.84 -4.56 4.35
C ARG A 279 -26.02 -5.69 3.34
N TRP A 280 -27.22 -5.82 2.76
CA TRP A 280 -27.50 -6.79 1.71
C TRP A 280 -27.10 -6.29 0.33
N ILE A 281 -27.07 -4.97 0.18
CA ILE A 281 -26.52 -4.28 -0.98
C ILE A 281 -25.53 -3.22 -0.52
N SER A 282 -24.67 -2.80 -1.44
CA SER A 282 -24.03 -1.49 -1.38
C SER A 282 -24.68 -0.59 -2.41
N TRP A 283 -24.88 0.68 -2.06
CA TRP A 283 -25.54 1.67 -2.91
C TRP A 283 -24.77 2.98 -2.81
N GLY A 284 -23.91 3.22 -3.80
CA GLY A 284 -22.84 4.22 -3.78
C GLY A 284 -22.06 4.22 -5.09
N LEU A 285 -21.12 5.14 -5.24
CA LEU A 285 -20.14 5.15 -6.34
C LEU A 285 -18.98 4.20 -6.02
N GLY A 286 -19.22 2.89 -6.09
CA GLY A 286 -18.18 1.88 -5.87
C GLY A 286 -17.06 1.96 -6.92
N LEU A 287 -15.80 1.84 -6.52
CA LEU A 287 -14.66 1.96 -7.44
C LEU A 287 -13.84 0.66 -7.48
N PRO A 288 -13.32 0.27 -8.66
CA PRO A 288 -12.35 -0.81 -8.74
C PRO A 288 -11.00 -0.35 -8.13
N LEU A 289 -10.27 -1.29 -7.52
CA LEU A 289 -8.89 -1.05 -7.09
C LEU A 289 -7.99 -0.98 -8.32
N THR A 290 -7.67 0.23 -8.75
CA THR A 290 -6.78 0.52 -9.90
C THR A 290 -5.84 1.68 -9.55
N PRO A 291 -4.72 1.85 -10.27
CA PRO A 291 -3.84 3.01 -10.08
C PRO A 291 -4.51 4.37 -10.40
N ARG A 292 -5.52 4.38 -11.26
CA ARG A 292 -6.25 5.58 -11.72
C ARG A 292 -7.76 5.48 -11.42
N PRO A 293 -8.17 5.46 -10.14
CA PRO A 293 -9.57 5.29 -9.76
C PRO A 293 -10.47 6.47 -10.16
N GLU A 294 -9.88 7.62 -10.52
CA GLU A 294 -10.57 8.78 -11.09
C GLU A 294 -11.20 8.48 -12.46
N GLU A 295 -10.57 7.64 -13.30
CA GLU A 295 -11.09 7.29 -14.62
C GLU A 295 -12.42 6.50 -14.58
N PRO A 296 -12.55 5.39 -13.82
CA PRO A 296 -13.83 4.72 -13.67
C PRO A 296 -14.85 5.58 -12.91
N LEU A 297 -14.44 6.51 -12.04
CA LEU A 297 -15.35 7.48 -11.43
C LEU A 297 -15.92 8.43 -12.48
N ARG A 298 -15.08 9.08 -13.30
CA ARG A 298 -15.49 9.95 -14.41
C ARG A 298 -16.49 9.27 -15.33
N ARG A 299 -16.17 8.06 -15.80
CA ARG A 299 -17.07 7.26 -16.67
C ARG A 299 -18.44 6.97 -16.04
N ARG A 300 -18.53 6.92 -14.71
CA ARG A 300 -19.82 6.76 -14.00
C ARG A 300 -20.58 8.07 -13.95
N LEU A 301 -19.90 9.18 -13.65
CA LEU A 301 -20.51 10.51 -13.61
C LEU A 301 -21.05 10.92 -14.98
N GLU A 302 -20.33 10.63 -16.08
CA GLU A 302 -20.75 10.91 -17.46
C GLU A 302 -22.07 10.23 -17.86
N ARG A 303 -22.44 9.12 -17.20
CA ARG A 303 -23.69 8.39 -17.44
C ARG A 303 -24.91 9.00 -16.74
N ILE A 304 -24.69 10.00 -15.89
CA ILE A 304 -25.78 10.76 -15.25
C ILE A 304 -26.49 11.55 -16.35
N GLY A 305 -27.79 11.26 -16.53
CA GLY A 305 -28.62 11.93 -17.54
C GLY A 305 -29.17 13.28 -17.10
N ASP A 306 -29.15 13.58 -15.80
CA ASP A 306 -29.37 14.94 -15.28
C ASP A 306 -28.14 15.80 -15.57
N ALA A 307 -28.28 16.77 -16.47
CA ALA A 307 -27.17 17.60 -16.91
C ALA A 307 -26.58 18.45 -15.78
N GLU A 308 -27.42 19.04 -14.92
CA GLU A 308 -26.94 19.90 -13.84
C GLU A 308 -26.16 19.08 -12.79
N LEU A 309 -26.72 17.93 -12.39
CA LEU A 309 -26.06 17.02 -11.46
C LEU A 309 -24.77 16.44 -12.03
N ARG A 310 -24.77 16.05 -13.32
CA ARG A 310 -23.58 15.56 -13.99
C ARG A 310 -22.49 16.62 -14.01
N ASP A 311 -22.82 17.80 -14.51
CA ASP A 311 -21.83 18.85 -14.78
C ASP A 311 -21.24 19.38 -13.47
N ARG A 312 -22.05 19.55 -12.41
CA ARG A 312 -21.55 19.92 -11.07
C ARG A 312 -20.66 18.83 -10.44
N SER A 313 -20.99 17.55 -10.66
CA SER A 313 -20.20 16.44 -10.14
C SER A 313 -18.87 16.27 -10.88
N LEU A 314 -18.88 16.39 -12.20
CA LEU A 314 -17.67 16.38 -13.02
C LEU A 314 -16.75 17.55 -12.68
N ALA A 315 -17.31 18.75 -12.50
CA ALA A 315 -16.53 19.92 -12.10
C ALA A 315 -15.78 19.72 -10.77
N GLN A 316 -16.34 18.98 -9.81
CA GLN A 316 -15.64 18.65 -8.56
C GLN A 316 -14.45 17.69 -8.79
N LEU A 317 -14.61 16.71 -9.67
CA LEU A 317 -13.50 15.82 -10.07
C LEU A 317 -12.42 16.58 -10.85
N ASP A 318 -12.83 17.42 -11.82
CA ASP A 318 -11.94 18.24 -12.63
C ASP A 318 -11.07 19.16 -11.76
N ARG A 319 -11.65 19.75 -10.70
CA ARG A 319 -10.89 20.58 -9.74
C ARG A 319 -9.76 19.81 -9.06
N LEU A 320 -9.99 18.56 -8.66
CA LEU A 320 -8.94 17.73 -8.06
C LEU A 320 -7.90 17.31 -9.08
N GLU A 321 -8.31 16.91 -10.28
CA GLU A 321 -7.38 16.55 -11.36
C GLU A 321 -6.51 17.74 -11.78
N HIS A 322 -7.07 18.95 -11.81
CA HIS A 322 -6.34 20.18 -12.05
C HIS A 322 -5.33 20.47 -10.93
N ALA A 323 -5.74 20.35 -9.65
CA ALA A 323 -4.81 20.51 -8.54
C ALA A 323 -3.65 19.48 -8.59
N ARG A 324 -3.93 18.23 -8.99
CA ARG A 324 -2.86 17.23 -9.24
C ARG A 324 -1.93 17.66 -10.39
N ALA A 325 -2.46 18.26 -11.45
CA ALA A 325 -1.64 18.77 -12.55
C ALA A 325 -0.71 19.91 -12.09
N GLN A 326 -1.19 20.83 -11.24
CA GLN A 326 -0.37 21.89 -10.64
C GLN A 326 0.75 21.32 -9.74
N VAL A 327 0.44 20.27 -8.96
CA VAL A 327 1.47 19.52 -8.20
C VAL A 327 2.50 18.88 -9.14
N ALA A 328 2.09 18.41 -10.32
CA ALA A 328 3.01 17.83 -11.30
C ALA A 328 3.94 18.87 -11.93
N GLU A 329 3.45 20.09 -12.18
CA GLU A 329 4.25 21.21 -12.69
C GLU A 329 5.34 21.68 -11.70
N SER A 330 5.11 21.44 -10.40
CA SER A 330 6.03 21.81 -9.30
C SER A 330 6.87 20.64 -8.79
N PHE A 331 7.00 19.55 -9.55
CA PHE A 331 7.56 18.27 -9.07
C PHE A 331 8.90 18.37 -8.31
N ASP A 332 9.83 19.21 -8.79
CA ASP A 332 11.19 19.38 -8.28
C ASP A 332 11.44 20.74 -7.60
N ASP A 333 10.50 21.67 -7.65
CA ASP A 333 10.59 22.98 -6.99
C ASP A 333 9.89 22.97 -5.63
N ALA A 334 10.65 22.74 -4.57
CA ALA A 334 10.10 22.46 -3.24
C ALA A 334 9.15 23.53 -2.68
N PRO A 335 9.42 24.86 -2.78
CA PRO A 335 8.47 25.89 -2.36
C PRO A 335 7.14 25.82 -3.11
N SER A 336 7.16 25.81 -4.45
CA SER A 336 5.93 25.71 -5.27
C SER A 336 5.21 24.38 -5.08
N LEU A 337 5.96 23.30 -4.80
CA LEU A 337 5.41 21.98 -4.50
C LEU A 337 4.63 21.98 -3.19
N VAL A 338 5.16 22.63 -2.15
CA VAL A 338 4.46 22.78 -0.87
C VAL A 338 3.16 23.55 -1.07
N GLU A 339 3.20 24.66 -1.79
CA GLU A 339 2.01 25.47 -2.09
C GLU A 339 0.95 24.68 -2.88
N SER A 340 1.38 23.94 -3.91
CA SER A 340 0.49 23.12 -4.73
C SER A 340 -0.13 21.95 -3.94
N LEU A 341 0.64 21.32 -3.05
CA LEU A 341 0.14 20.26 -2.17
C LEU A 341 -0.82 20.81 -1.12
N ASP A 342 -0.54 21.96 -0.51
CA ASP A 342 -1.46 22.64 0.41
C ASP A 342 -2.77 23.03 -0.33
N GLY A 343 -2.69 23.55 -1.56
CA GLY A 343 -3.85 23.89 -2.39
C GLY A 343 -4.69 22.66 -2.79
N LEU A 344 -4.05 21.52 -3.04
CA LEU A 344 -4.74 20.25 -3.24
C LEU A 344 -5.46 19.79 -1.96
N ASP A 345 -4.79 19.89 -0.81
CA ASP A 345 -5.34 19.53 0.50
C ASP A 345 -6.59 20.38 0.83
N GLU A 346 -6.53 21.68 0.55
CA GLU A 346 -7.66 22.61 0.69
C GLU A 346 -8.81 22.26 -0.27
N THR A 347 -8.50 22.00 -1.55
CA THR A 347 -9.49 21.63 -2.56
C THR A 347 -10.21 20.33 -2.17
N PHE A 348 -9.47 19.31 -1.74
CA PHE A 348 -10.03 18.05 -1.27
C PHE A 348 -10.92 18.24 -0.04
N SER A 349 -10.46 19.02 0.94
CA SER A 349 -11.22 19.27 2.17
C SER A 349 -12.51 20.03 1.87
N ALA A 350 -12.46 21.01 0.96
CA ALA A 350 -13.63 21.78 0.54
C ALA A 350 -14.69 20.93 -0.17
N ILE A 351 -14.27 19.95 -0.99
CA ILE A 351 -15.20 19.07 -1.72
C ILE A 351 -15.76 17.98 -0.82
N THR A 352 -14.92 17.34 -0.02
CA THR A 352 -15.26 16.11 0.70
C THR A 352 -15.64 16.31 2.16
N SER A 353 -15.35 17.49 2.73
CA SER A 353 -15.41 17.77 4.18
C SER A 353 -14.56 16.81 5.02
N ALA A 354 -13.63 16.07 4.42
CA ALA A 354 -12.74 15.12 5.08
C ALA A 354 -11.33 15.70 5.20
N ALA A 355 -10.57 15.22 6.19
CA ALA A 355 -9.18 15.58 6.34
C ALA A 355 -8.34 15.06 5.15
N PRO A 356 -7.37 15.84 4.63
CA PRO A 356 -6.56 15.47 3.47
C PRO A 356 -5.43 14.49 3.82
N THR A 357 -5.33 14.12 5.10
CA THR A 357 -4.38 13.11 5.57
C THR A 357 -5.03 12.04 6.41
N ARG A 358 -4.46 10.83 6.40
CA ARG A 358 -4.95 9.70 7.22
C ARG A 358 -3.83 8.86 7.83
N LYS A 359 -4.20 8.06 8.84
CA LYS A 359 -3.34 7.02 9.46
C LYS A 359 -1.98 7.58 9.94
N SER A 360 -1.99 8.71 10.65
CA SER A 360 -0.79 9.30 11.25
C SER A 360 -0.01 8.26 12.06
N GLY A 361 1.29 8.11 11.77
CA GLY A 361 2.18 7.18 12.48
C GLY A 361 2.21 5.73 11.98
N LYS A 362 1.36 5.31 11.02
CA LYS A 362 1.43 3.96 10.43
C LYS A 362 2.33 3.92 9.19
N MET A 363 3.08 2.84 8.99
CA MET A 363 3.85 2.58 7.75
C MET A 363 2.93 2.10 6.62
N TYR A 364 3.26 2.41 5.36
CA TYR A 364 2.55 1.95 4.14
C TYR A 364 1.03 2.27 4.09
N GLY A 365 0.63 3.40 4.66
CA GLY A 365 -0.79 3.76 4.80
C GLY A 365 -1.41 4.59 3.67
N GLY A 366 -0.60 5.16 2.77
CA GLY A 366 -1.00 6.23 1.86
C GLY A 366 -1.52 7.43 2.64
N ARG A 367 -0.59 8.28 3.13
CA ARG A 367 -0.89 9.31 4.15
C ARG A 367 -1.50 10.57 3.55
N THR A 368 -1.00 10.99 2.39
CA THR A 368 -1.40 12.16 1.61
C THR A 368 -2.37 11.75 0.50
N LEU A 369 -2.86 12.71 -0.27
CA LEU A 369 -3.81 12.48 -1.37
C LEU A 369 -3.17 11.90 -2.62
N LEU A 370 -1.89 12.16 -2.83
CA LEU A 370 -1.11 11.70 -3.98
C LEU A 370 0.04 10.81 -3.53
N TYR A 371 0.46 9.92 -4.44
CA TYR A 371 1.74 9.24 -4.39
C TYR A 371 2.44 9.30 -5.74
N THR A 372 3.77 9.19 -5.71
CA THR A 372 4.61 9.12 -6.90
C THR A 372 5.18 7.72 -7.07
N ASP A 373 5.06 7.20 -8.29
CA ASP A 373 5.82 6.04 -8.74
C ASP A 373 6.93 6.53 -9.68
N CYS A 374 8.15 6.06 -9.46
CA CYS A 374 9.32 6.57 -10.16
C CYS A 374 10.18 5.42 -10.63
N ARG A 375 10.34 5.33 -11.95
CA ARG A 375 11.20 4.33 -12.58
C ARG A 375 12.63 4.83 -12.59
N ARG A 376 13.54 4.05 -12.00
CA ARG A 376 14.99 4.31 -12.03
C ARG A 376 15.49 4.21 -13.48
N ALA A 377 16.25 5.20 -13.91
CA ALA A 377 17.09 5.04 -15.10
C ALA A 377 18.30 4.20 -14.73
N LEU A 378 18.35 2.99 -15.31
CA LEU A 378 19.34 1.97 -14.99
C LEU A 378 19.41 0.97 -16.15
N ASP A 379 20.61 0.73 -16.66
CA ASP A 379 20.91 -0.45 -17.47
C ASP A 379 21.70 -1.43 -16.59
N LEU A 380 20.98 -2.39 -16.01
CA LEU A 380 21.53 -3.40 -15.13
C LEU A 380 21.01 -4.77 -15.57
N GLU A 381 21.95 -5.69 -15.72
CA GLU A 381 21.67 -7.11 -15.86
C GLU A 381 22.38 -7.83 -14.71
N LEU A 382 21.62 -8.58 -13.93
CA LEU A 382 22.13 -9.35 -12.80
C LEU A 382 22.60 -10.71 -13.33
N GLY A 383 23.87 -11.02 -13.13
CA GLY A 383 24.51 -12.18 -13.73
C GLY A 383 24.51 -13.45 -12.89
N SER A 384 25.29 -14.42 -13.36
CA SER A 384 25.44 -15.75 -12.76
C SER A 384 25.81 -15.70 -11.28
N GLU A 385 26.64 -14.75 -10.84
CA GLU A 385 27.02 -14.60 -9.44
C GLU A 385 25.84 -14.28 -8.52
N ILE A 386 24.83 -13.56 -9.01
CA ILE A 386 23.61 -13.27 -8.25
C ILE A 386 22.73 -14.52 -8.23
N VAL A 387 22.59 -15.22 -9.35
CA VAL A 387 21.83 -16.48 -9.43
C VAL A 387 22.42 -17.52 -8.47
N GLU A 388 23.75 -17.65 -8.44
CA GLU A 388 24.48 -18.53 -7.53
C GLU A 388 24.26 -18.13 -6.07
N ALA A 389 24.32 -16.83 -5.75
CA ALA A 389 24.04 -16.33 -4.40
C ALA A 389 22.59 -16.60 -3.94
N LEU A 390 21.65 -16.75 -4.88
CA LEU A 390 20.25 -17.11 -4.61
C LEU A 390 20.03 -18.62 -4.45
N ALA A 391 21.02 -19.48 -4.72
CA ALA A 391 20.87 -20.93 -4.60
C ALA A 391 20.32 -21.42 -3.25
N PRO A 392 20.65 -20.82 -2.08
CA PRO A 392 20.06 -21.22 -0.80
C PRO A 392 18.54 -21.04 -0.70
N LEU A 393 17.92 -20.25 -1.60
CA LEU A 393 16.46 -20.14 -1.65
C LEU A 393 15.77 -21.46 -2.00
N ASP A 394 16.44 -22.42 -2.67
CA ASP A 394 15.87 -23.75 -2.95
C ASP A 394 15.40 -24.43 -1.65
N LEU A 395 16.19 -24.33 -0.59
CA LEU A 395 15.87 -24.92 0.71
C LEU A 395 14.64 -24.26 1.36
N LEU A 396 14.56 -22.93 1.28
CA LEU A 396 13.42 -22.16 1.81
C LEU A 396 12.14 -22.44 1.02
N LEU A 397 12.22 -22.49 -0.31
CA LEU A 397 11.10 -22.77 -1.19
C LEU A 397 10.62 -24.23 -1.02
N HIS A 398 11.55 -25.17 -0.89
CA HIS A 398 11.23 -26.57 -0.58
C HIS A 398 10.49 -26.69 0.76
N SER A 399 11.00 -26.01 1.79
CA SER A 399 10.38 -25.96 3.12
C SER A 399 8.99 -25.33 3.09
N GLY A 400 8.83 -24.21 2.38
CA GLY A 400 7.54 -23.55 2.19
C GLY A 400 6.53 -24.41 1.44
N ARG A 401 6.95 -25.10 0.37
CA ARG A 401 6.11 -26.04 -0.37
C ARG A 401 5.66 -27.22 0.51
N TRP A 402 6.57 -27.76 1.31
CA TRP A 402 6.24 -28.84 2.24
C TRP A 402 5.24 -28.36 3.30
N LEU A 403 5.52 -27.23 3.96
CA LEU A 403 4.68 -26.66 5.02
C LEU A 403 3.27 -26.39 4.51
N THR A 404 3.15 -25.65 3.39
CA THR A 404 1.86 -25.31 2.78
C THR A 404 1.07 -26.57 2.40
N CYS A 405 1.73 -27.60 1.87
CA CYS A 405 1.10 -28.88 1.56
C CYS A 405 0.57 -29.61 2.81
N GLN A 406 1.35 -29.66 3.90
CA GLN A 406 0.90 -30.31 5.14
C GLN A 406 -0.24 -29.54 5.81
N VAL A 407 -0.13 -28.21 5.90
CA VAL A 407 -1.23 -27.35 6.40
C VAL A 407 -2.49 -27.56 5.57
N ALA A 408 -2.36 -27.61 4.23
CA ALA A 408 -3.49 -27.84 3.35
C ALA A 408 -4.13 -29.23 3.54
N LYS A 409 -3.37 -30.28 3.88
CA LYS A 409 -3.93 -31.60 4.20
C LYS A 409 -4.79 -31.56 5.47
N VAL A 410 -4.24 -31.02 6.56
CA VAL A 410 -4.96 -30.88 7.84
C VAL A 410 -6.22 -30.04 7.63
N LEU A 411 -6.10 -28.89 6.97
CA LEU A 411 -7.25 -28.02 6.72
C LEU A 411 -8.29 -28.68 5.80
N ARG A 412 -7.87 -29.47 4.81
CA ARG A 412 -8.78 -30.18 3.91
C ARG A 412 -9.60 -31.23 4.67
N GLU A 413 -9.01 -31.97 5.60
CA GLU A 413 -9.74 -32.93 6.43
C GLU A 413 -10.82 -32.23 7.27
N GLU A 414 -10.48 -31.11 7.90
CA GLU A 414 -11.40 -30.29 8.68
C GLU A 414 -12.53 -29.69 7.83
N LEU A 415 -12.19 -29.14 6.66
CA LEU A 415 -13.17 -28.59 5.72
C LEU A 415 -14.12 -29.67 5.18
N VAL A 416 -13.61 -30.87 4.89
CA VAL A 416 -14.45 -31.99 4.45
C VAL A 416 -15.36 -32.47 5.58
N ALA A 417 -14.87 -32.55 6.82
CA ALA A 417 -15.69 -32.91 7.97
C ALA A 417 -16.77 -31.84 8.26
N LEU A 418 -16.40 -30.56 8.21
CA LEU A 418 -17.33 -29.43 8.32
C LEU A 418 -18.39 -29.49 7.23
N HIS A 419 -17.99 -29.68 5.97
CA HIS A 419 -18.91 -29.80 4.85
C HIS A 419 -19.91 -30.95 5.06
N ARG A 420 -19.46 -32.14 5.47
CA ARG A 420 -20.38 -33.27 5.75
C ARG A 420 -21.39 -32.91 6.83
N ARG A 421 -20.96 -32.34 7.96
CA ARG A 421 -21.87 -31.89 9.04
C ARG A 421 -22.89 -30.86 8.56
N LEU A 422 -22.46 -29.90 7.75
CA LEU A 422 -23.36 -28.88 7.20
C LEU A 422 -24.36 -29.48 6.20
N VAL A 423 -23.93 -30.43 5.36
CA VAL A 423 -24.83 -31.15 4.44
C VAL A 423 -25.83 -32.03 5.20
N GLU A 424 -25.42 -32.68 6.28
CA GLU A 424 -26.31 -33.45 7.15
C GLU A 424 -27.34 -32.56 7.86
N ARG A 425 -26.94 -31.35 8.27
CA ARG A 425 -27.81 -30.37 8.95
C ARG A 425 -28.77 -29.66 8.00
N ASP A 426 -28.26 -29.18 6.87
CA ASP A 426 -28.93 -28.20 5.99
C ASP A 426 -29.31 -28.77 4.61
N GLY A 427 -28.84 -29.97 4.27
CA GLY A 427 -29.02 -30.59 2.95
C GLY A 427 -27.97 -30.15 1.92
N ALA A 428 -27.96 -30.85 0.78
CA ALA A 428 -27.14 -30.52 -0.39
C ALA A 428 -28.00 -29.87 -1.50
N PRO A 429 -27.43 -28.99 -2.35
CA PRO A 429 -26.05 -28.51 -2.36
C PRO A 429 -25.76 -27.39 -1.34
N LEU A 430 -24.56 -27.39 -0.77
CA LEU A 430 -24.09 -26.35 0.17
C LEU A 430 -23.49 -25.16 -0.59
N SER A 431 -23.87 -23.94 -0.23
CA SER A 431 -23.27 -22.73 -0.82
C SER A 431 -21.83 -22.51 -0.34
N LEU A 432 -20.95 -22.03 -1.22
CA LEU A 432 -19.58 -21.67 -0.86
C LEU A 432 -19.55 -20.60 0.24
N SER A 433 -20.49 -19.65 0.22
CA SER A 433 -20.61 -18.64 1.27
C SER A 433 -20.92 -19.26 2.63
N THR A 434 -21.87 -20.19 2.73
CA THR A 434 -22.15 -20.90 4.00
C THR A 434 -20.91 -21.63 4.49
N LEU A 435 -20.25 -22.40 3.61
CA LEU A 435 -19.04 -23.12 3.98
C LEU A 435 -17.92 -22.17 4.46
N TRP A 436 -17.71 -21.06 3.76
CA TRP A 436 -16.69 -20.07 4.10
C TRP A 436 -16.92 -19.45 5.47
N PHE A 437 -18.14 -19.00 5.75
CA PHE A 437 -18.48 -18.36 7.03
C PHE A 437 -18.30 -19.32 8.21
N GLU A 438 -18.71 -20.58 8.07
CA GLU A 438 -18.53 -21.61 9.10
C GLU A 438 -17.05 -21.99 9.26
N ALA A 439 -16.29 -22.02 8.16
CA ALA A 439 -14.87 -22.35 8.15
C ALA A 439 -13.99 -21.28 8.83
N LEU A 440 -14.47 -20.03 8.99
CA LEU A 440 -13.71 -18.99 9.71
C LEU A 440 -13.35 -19.43 11.14
N SER A 441 -14.17 -20.25 11.78
CA SER A 441 -13.88 -20.81 13.11
C SER A 441 -12.66 -21.73 13.13
N LEU A 442 -12.29 -22.34 11.99
CA LEU A 442 -11.14 -23.23 11.84
C LEU A 442 -9.82 -22.47 11.72
N LEU A 443 -9.87 -21.16 11.43
CA LEU A 443 -8.72 -20.34 11.08
C LEU A 443 -8.29 -19.37 12.19
N HIS A 444 -8.90 -19.45 13.38
CA HIS A 444 -8.65 -18.51 14.47
C HIS A 444 -8.56 -19.19 15.84
N GLY A 445 -7.88 -18.52 16.77
CA GLY A 445 -7.83 -18.91 18.18
C GLY A 445 -7.23 -20.29 18.41
N THR A 446 -7.84 -21.07 19.31
CA THR A 446 -7.36 -22.40 19.69
C THR A 446 -7.41 -23.43 18.56
N ALA A 447 -8.16 -23.17 17.48
CA ALA A 447 -8.17 -24.05 16.31
C ALA A 447 -6.81 -24.15 15.61
N LEU A 448 -5.94 -23.16 15.80
CA LEU A 448 -4.60 -23.14 15.23
C LEU A 448 -3.67 -24.21 15.82
N SER A 449 -3.95 -24.73 17.03
CA SER A 449 -3.13 -25.78 17.65
C SER A 449 -3.11 -27.09 16.85
N LYS A 450 -4.08 -27.28 15.95
CA LYS A 450 -4.10 -28.41 15.00
C LYS A 450 -2.89 -28.42 14.07
N PHE A 451 -2.23 -27.26 13.89
CA PHE A 451 -1.03 -27.14 13.08
C PHE A 451 0.27 -27.33 13.89
N ASP A 452 0.22 -27.45 15.23
CA ASP A 452 1.39 -27.56 16.11
C ASP A 452 2.28 -28.75 15.74
N ARG A 453 1.67 -29.87 15.33
CA ARG A 453 2.41 -31.05 14.86
C ARG A 453 3.18 -30.75 13.56
N VAL A 454 2.55 -30.04 12.61
CA VAL A 454 3.18 -29.67 11.34
C VAL A 454 4.34 -28.71 11.59
N GLU A 455 4.17 -27.76 12.51
CA GLU A 455 5.23 -26.83 12.91
C GLU A 455 6.38 -27.56 13.60
N SER A 456 6.07 -28.47 14.52
CA SER A 456 7.09 -29.27 15.23
C SER A 456 7.87 -30.15 14.26
N GLU A 457 7.19 -30.76 13.29
CA GLU A 457 7.83 -31.56 12.24
C GLU A 457 8.68 -30.67 11.32
N LEU A 458 8.23 -29.47 10.95
CA LEU A 458 9.05 -28.50 10.20
C LEU A 458 10.36 -28.19 10.94
N ARG A 459 10.28 -27.89 12.25
CA ARG A 459 11.47 -27.61 13.07
C ARG A 459 12.41 -28.81 13.15
N ALA A 460 11.88 -30.02 13.35
CA ALA A 460 12.68 -31.24 13.38
C ALA A 460 13.36 -31.54 12.03
N ARG A 461 12.69 -31.22 10.93
CA ARG A 461 13.20 -31.33 9.56
C ARG A 461 14.33 -30.36 9.27
N TRP A 462 14.26 -29.14 9.79
CA TRP A 462 15.32 -28.13 9.67
C TRP A 462 16.52 -28.39 10.58
N ALA A 463 16.34 -29.17 11.65
CA ALA A 463 17.41 -29.53 12.58
C ALA A 463 18.28 -30.70 12.11
N GLN A 464 17.85 -31.41 11.07
CA GLN A 464 18.61 -32.47 10.37
C GLN A 464 19.37 -31.86 9.21
#